data_AF-K1RI52-F1
#
_entry.id   AF-K1RI52-F1
#
_cell.length_a   1.000
_cell.length_b   1.000
_cell.length_c   1.000
_cell.angle_alpha   90.00
_cell.angle_beta   90.00
_cell.angle_gamma   90.00
#
_symmetry.space_group_name_H-M   'P 1'
#
loop_
_entity.id
_entity.type
_entity.pdbx_description
1 polymer ?
#
loop_
_entity_poly.entity_id
_entity_poly.type
_entity_poly.pdbx_seq_one_letter_code
_entity_poly.pdbx_strand_id
1 'polypeptide(L)'
;MIEDTNNGADGKYKTIMAYPGDEVVWDFSAMEVSDSNRGVVLDGDYWYFKGFEITKAGDNGMLLAGNDNLIELMEFNDNQDTGLQLSRYKTSNADIGSWPSDNLILNCTAKNNCDNETMENADGFAAKLTCGEGNVFDGCMSYNNSDDGWDLYAKSETGPIGVVTIRNCIAFRNGYTEFGEGFGDCDGNGFKLGGGGI
;
A
#
# COMPACT_ATOMS: atom_id res chain seq x y z
N MET A 1 1.53 -7.84 -12.59
CA MET A 1 1.94 -8.77 -11.51
C MET A 1 3.41 -9.12 -11.68
N ILE A 2 4.16 -9.14 -10.59
CA ILE A 2 5.49 -9.73 -10.45
C ILE A 2 5.33 -10.90 -9.48
N GLU A 3 5.53 -12.12 -9.99
CA GLU A 3 5.31 -13.36 -9.24
C GLU A 3 6.44 -13.65 -8.24
N ASP A 4 6.15 -14.42 -7.19
CA ASP A 4 7.09 -14.94 -6.18
C ASP A 4 8.22 -15.82 -6.73
N THR A 5 8.13 -16.22 -8.00
CA THR A 5 9.21 -16.92 -8.71
C THR A 5 10.23 -15.96 -9.35
N ASN A 6 9.95 -14.65 -9.34
CA ASN A 6 10.73 -13.63 -10.03
C ASN A 6 11.43 -12.69 -9.05
N ASN A 7 12.44 -13.20 -8.34
CA ASN A 7 13.08 -12.48 -7.24
C ASN A 7 14.42 -11.86 -7.64
N GLY A 8 14.81 -10.78 -6.96
CA GLY A 8 16.20 -10.35 -6.89
C GLY A 8 16.99 -11.21 -5.88
N ALA A 9 17.99 -10.60 -5.25
CA ALA A 9 18.68 -11.17 -4.09
C ALA A 9 19.19 -10.05 -3.18
N ASP A 10 19.62 -10.38 -1.97
CA ASP A 10 20.24 -9.43 -1.05
C ASP A 10 21.37 -8.63 -1.73
N GLY A 11 21.28 -7.31 -1.61
CA GLY A 11 22.16 -6.34 -2.28
C GLY A 11 22.10 -6.33 -3.81
N LYS A 12 21.19 -7.08 -4.44
CA LYS A 12 21.05 -7.25 -5.90
C LYS A 12 19.58 -7.16 -6.31
N TYR A 13 19.00 -6.00 -6.05
CA TYR A 13 17.63 -5.71 -6.40
C TYR A 13 17.37 -5.80 -7.90
N LYS A 14 16.19 -6.29 -8.28
CA LYS A 14 15.62 -6.00 -9.60
C LYS A 14 14.94 -4.64 -9.53
N THR A 15 15.26 -3.74 -10.45
CA THR A 15 14.88 -2.32 -10.33
C THR A 15 13.92 -1.88 -11.43
N ILE A 16 12.84 -1.23 -11.04
CA ILE A 16 11.96 -0.43 -11.89
C ILE A 16 12.05 1.00 -11.37
N MET A 17 12.56 1.91 -12.18
CA MET A 17 12.68 3.31 -11.77
C MET A 17 12.42 4.25 -12.93
N ALA A 18 11.85 5.42 -12.62
CA ALA A 18 11.87 6.54 -13.55
C ALA A 18 13.33 6.89 -13.89
N TYR A 19 13.56 7.29 -15.13
CA TYR A 19 14.86 7.86 -15.49
C TYR A 19 15.07 9.15 -14.69
N PRO A 20 16.27 9.42 -14.13
CA PRO A 20 16.46 10.57 -13.25
C PRO A 20 16.05 11.90 -13.91
N GLY A 21 15.07 12.57 -13.31
CA GLY A 21 14.52 13.84 -13.78
C GLY A 21 13.27 13.73 -14.65
N ASP A 22 12.89 12.52 -15.07
CA ASP A 22 11.64 12.30 -15.81
C ASP A 22 10.46 12.16 -14.85
N GLU A 23 9.32 12.68 -15.27
CA GLU A 23 8.02 12.44 -14.66
C GLU A 23 7.38 11.23 -15.34
N VAL A 24 7.17 10.16 -14.59
CA VAL A 24 6.60 8.91 -15.10
C VAL A 24 5.33 8.60 -14.33
N VAL A 25 4.23 8.38 -15.06
CA VAL A 25 2.92 8.02 -14.50
C VAL A 25 2.46 6.72 -15.15
N TRP A 26 2.12 5.74 -14.33
CA TRP A 26 1.38 4.56 -14.75
C TRP A 26 -0.10 4.81 -14.50
N ASP A 27 -0.79 5.27 -15.54
CA ASP A 27 -2.21 5.58 -15.53
C ASP A 27 -3.04 4.34 -15.89
N PHE A 28 -3.83 3.87 -14.92
CA PHE A 28 -4.72 2.73 -15.04
C PHE A 28 -6.17 3.12 -15.33
N SER A 29 -6.48 4.35 -15.79
CA SER A 29 -7.87 4.82 -16.01
C SER A 29 -8.74 3.96 -16.94
N ALA A 30 -8.13 3.06 -17.71
CA ALA A 30 -8.83 2.11 -18.57
C ALA A 30 -9.14 0.76 -17.88
N MET A 31 -8.71 0.59 -16.63
CA MET A 31 -8.94 -0.58 -15.79
C MET A 31 -10.31 -0.44 -15.11
N GLU A 32 -11.15 -1.46 -15.23
CA GLU A 32 -12.44 -1.51 -14.55
C GLU A 32 -12.26 -1.66 -13.02
N VAL A 33 -13.22 -1.19 -12.24
CA VAL A 33 -13.21 -1.33 -10.77
C VAL A 33 -13.57 -2.77 -10.37
N SER A 34 -12.72 -3.43 -9.58
CA SER A 34 -12.92 -4.78 -9.04
C SER A 34 -11.80 -5.17 -8.07
N ASP A 35 -12.09 -5.92 -7.01
CA ASP A 35 -11.16 -6.46 -5.97
C ASP A 35 -9.92 -7.24 -6.47
N SER A 36 -9.80 -7.46 -7.77
CA SER A 36 -8.65 -8.13 -8.39
C SER A 36 -7.85 -7.22 -9.32
N ASN A 37 -8.32 -6.01 -9.59
CA ASN A 37 -7.78 -5.07 -10.55
C ASN A 37 -6.82 -4.07 -9.89
N ARG A 38 -5.79 -4.62 -9.26
CA ARG A 38 -4.71 -3.84 -8.65
C ARG A 38 -3.74 -3.36 -9.71
N GLY A 39 -3.25 -2.13 -9.58
CA GLY A 39 -2.28 -1.55 -10.53
C GLY A 39 -1.00 -2.40 -10.60
N VAL A 40 -0.42 -2.66 -9.43
CA VAL A 40 0.74 -3.57 -9.29
C VAL A 40 0.48 -4.58 -8.18
N VAL A 41 0.73 -5.85 -8.49
CA VAL A 41 0.92 -6.90 -7.47
C VAL A 41 2.40 -7.28 -7.48
N LEU A 42 3.09 -7.05 -6.36
CA LEU A 42 4.49 -7.41 -6.15
C LEU A 42 4.57 -8.54 -5.13
N ASP A 43 4.54 -9.78 -5.62
CA ASP A 43 4.65 -11.02 -4.84
C ASP A 43 6.11 -11.53 -4.81
N GLY A 44 6.98 -10.98 -5.66
CA GLY A 44 8.40 -11.26 -5.68
C GLY A 44 9.21 -10.51 -4.61
N ASP A 45 10.37 -11.05 -4.29
CA ASP A 45 11.29 -10.53 -3.28
C ASP A 45 12.44 -9.71 -3.91
N TYR A 46 13.04 -8.82 -3.11
CA TYR A 46 14.22 -8.01 -3.50
C TYR A 46 13.98 -7.19 -4.78
N TRP A 47 12.83 -6.52 -4.87
CA TRP A 47 12.54 -5.51 -5.87
C TRP A 47 12.75 -4.10 -5.36
N TYR A 48 13.16 -3.22 -6.26
CA TYR A 48 13.34 -1.81 -6.00
C TYR A 48 12.49 -0.98 -6.97
N PHE A 49 11.47 -0.31 -6.45
CA PHE A 49 10.61 0.61 -7.18
C PHE A 49 10.99 2.04 -6.81
N LYS A 50 11.25 2.90 -7.80
CA LYS A 50 11.68 4.27 -7.52
C LYS A 50 11.12 5.35 -8.45
N GLY A 51 10.52 6.38 -7.86
CA GLY A 51 10.42 7.70 -8.50
C GLY A 51 9.33 7.87 -9.55
N PHE A 52 8.22 7.11 -9.47
CA PHE A 52 7.10 7.26 -10.39
C PHE A 52 5.75 7.14 -9.69
N GLU A 53 4.69 7.55 -10.38
CA GLU A 53 3.31 7.51 -9.89
C GLU A 53 2.56 6.28 -10.39
N ILE A 54 1.74 5.69 -9.54
CA ILE A 54 0.67 4.75 -9.91
C ILE A 54 -0.67 5.40 -9.59
N THR A 55 -1.53 5.49 -10.60
CA THR A 55 -2.81 6.18 -10.47
C THR A 55 -3.96 5.47 -11.17
N LYS A 56 -5.17 5.66 -10.65
CA LYS A 56 -6.44 5.17 -11.23
C LYS A 56 -6.51 3.66 -11.41
N ALA A 57 -5.83 2.90 -10.55
CA ALA A 57 -6.07 1.47 -10.48
C ALA A 57 -7.52 1.21 -10.06
N GLY A 58 -8.11 0.12 -10.57
CA GLY A 58 -9.49 -0.30 -10.25
C GLY A 58 -9.65 -0.95 -8.87
N ASP A 59 -8.59 -0.96 -8.09
CA ASP A 59 -8.43 -1.46 -6.71
C ASP A 59 -7.15 -0.78 -6.18
N ASN A 60 -6.37 -1.43 -5.32
CA ASN A 60 -5.14 -0.87 -4.77
C ASN A 60 -4.17 -0.40 -5.87
N GLY A 61 -3.48 0.72 -5.64
CA GLY A 61 -2.38 1.13 -6.52
C GLY A 61 -1.28 0.07 -6.55
N MET A 62 -0.86 -0.39 -5.37
CA MET A 62 0.05 -1.52 -5.20
C MET A 62 -0.40 -2.45 -4.07
N LEU A 63 -0.44 -3.76 -4.37
CA LEU A 63 -0.37 -4.81 -3.35
C LEU A 63 1.07 -5.33 -3.25
N LEU A 64 1.71 -5.02 -2.13
CA LEU A 64 3.05 -5.48 -1.76
C LEU A 64 2.93 -6.76 -0.92
N ALA A 65 3.24 -7.90 -1.54
CA ALA A 65 3.06 -9.25 -1.00
C ALA A 65 4.37 -10.04 -0.81
N GLY A 66 5.46 -9.60 -1.42
CA GLY A 66 6.81 -10.16 -1.24
C GLY A 66 7.58 -9.57 -0.07
N ASN A 67 8.84 -9.97 0.04
CA ASN A 67 9.75 -9.64 1.15
C ASN A 67 10.97 -8.84 0.67
N ASP A 68 11.61 -8.16 1.62
CA ASP A 68 12.88 -7.45 1.39
C ASP A 68 12.84 -6.44 0.23
N ASN A 69 11.66 -5.89 -0.10
CA ASN A 69 11.50 -4.93 -1.18
C ASN A 69 11.75 -3.49 -0.70
N LEU A 70 12.22 -2.65 -1.62
CA LEU A 70 12.38 -1.21 -1.42
C LEU A 70 11.43 -0.45 -2.34
N ILE A 71 10.54 0.35 -1.75
CA ILE A 71 9.62 1.22 -2.47
C ILE A 71 10.00 2.65 -2.09
N GLU A 72 10.57 3.43 -3.02
CA GLU A 72 11.16 4.73 -2.70
C GLU A 72 10.65 5.85 -3.61
N LEU A 73 10.31 7.01 -3.04
CA LEU A 73 9.88 8.19 -3.83
C LEU A 73 8.74 7.87 -4.81
N MET A 74 7.87 6.93 -4.44
CA MET A 74 6.70 6.56 -5.21
C MET A 74 5.52 7.45 -4.83
N GLU A 75 4.65 7.72 -5.79
CA GLU A 75 3.34 8.33 -5.55
C GLU A 75 2.22 7.34 -5.85
N PHE A 76 1.26 7.20 -4.93
CA PHE A 76 0.05 6.40 -5.09
C PHE A 76 -1.15 7.33 -5.00
N ASN A 77 -1.77 7.62 -6.13
CA ASN A 77 -2.72 8.71 -6.25
C ASN A 77 -4.01 8.28 -6.96
N ASP A 78 -5.17 8.67 -6.44
CA ASP A 78 -6.46 8.49 -7.15
C ASP A 78 -6.74 7.02 -7.56
N ASN A 79 -6.39 6.05 -6.71
CA ASN A 79 -6.74 4.65 -6.91
C ASN A 79 -8.11 4.32 -6.29
N GLN A 80 -8.81 3.32 -6.83
CA GLN A 80 -10.16 2.92 -6.39
C GLN A 80 -10.17 2.03 -5.13
N ASP A 81 -9.02 1.91 -4.46
CA ASP A 81 -8.81 1.38 -3.11
C ASP A 81 -7.46 1.96 -2.63
N THR A 82 -6.93 1.45 -1.53
CA THR A 82 -5.71 1.87 -0.85
C THR A 82 -4.54 2.09 -1.81
N GLY A 83 -3.81 3.20 -1.62
CA GLY A 83 -2.65 3.53 -2.45
C GLY A 83 -1.59 2.42 -2.50
N LEU A 84 -1.08 2.01 -1.34
CA LEU A 84 -0.27 0.79 -1.19
C LEU A 84 -0.75 -0.04 0.00
N GLN A 85 -1.16 -1.27 -0.27
CA GLN A 85 -1.47 -2.28 0.73
C GLN A 85 -0.35 -3.32 0.83
N LEU A 86 0.12 -3.57 2.05
CA LEU A 86 1.10 -4.59 2.40
C LEU A 86 0.36 -5.72 3.12
N SER A 87 0.17 -6.83 2.41
CA SER A 87 -0.52 -8.03 2.89
C SER A 87 -0.26 -9.20 1.96
N ARG A 88 -0.51 -10.44 2.40
CA ARG A 88 -0.34 -11.61 1.53
C ARG A 88 -1.21 -11.51 0.27
N TYR A 89 -0.69 -11.96 -0.86
CA TYR A 89 -1.50 -12.19 -2.07
C TYR A 89 -2.07 -13.62 -2.09
N LYS A 90 -1.22 -14.61 -1.79
CA LYS A 90 -1.61 -16.04 -1.80
C LYS A 90 -2.26 -16.45 -0.48
N THR A 91 -3.50 -16.92 -0.54
CA THR A 91 -4.22 -17.42 0.64
C THR A 91 -3.59 -18.67 1.26
N SER A 92 -2.75 -19.40 0.50
CA SER A 92 -1.94 -20.51 1.01
C SER A 92 -0.86 -20.08 2.01
N ASN A 93 -0.49 -18.80 2.03
CA ASN A 93 0.43 -18.23 3.01
C ASN A 93 -0.36 -17.96 4.30
N ALA A 94 -0.67 -19.03 5.02
CA ALA A 94 -1.59 -19.01 6.15
C ALA A 94 -0.96 -18.48 7.46
N ASP A 95 0.36 -18.60 7.58
CA ASP A 95 1.09 -18.28 8.81
C ASP A 95 1.87 -16.97 8.68
N ILE A 96 2.00 -16.22 9.78
CA ILE A 96 2.72 -14.94 9.83
C ILE A 96 4.14 -15.00 9.26
N GLY A 97 4.84 -16.12 9.43
CA GLY A 97 6.19 -16.31 8.87
C GLY A 97 6.23 -16.47 7.34
N SER A 98 5.07 -16.49 6.67
CA SER A 98 4.93 -16.52 5.21
C SER A 98 4.29 -15.23 4.64
N TRP A 99 4.05 -14.25 5.51
CA TRP A 99 3.50 -12.95 5.13
C TRP A 99 4.62 -11.97 4.75
N PRO A 100 4.34 -10.98 3.89
CA PRO A 100 5.32 -9.98 3.47
C PRO A 100 6.02 -9.33 4.65
N SER A 101 7.35 -9.43 4.68
CA SER A 101 8.20 -8.99 5.78
C SER A 101 9.41 -8.19 5.28
N ASP A 102 10.00 -7.40 6.17
CA ASP A 102 11.26 -6.68 5.95
C ASP A 102 11.26 -5.73 4.73
N ASN A 103 10.09 -5.23 4.33
CA ASN A 103 9.99 -4.22 3.28
C ASN A 103 10.25 -2.81 3.82
N LEU A 104 10.89 -1.97 3.01
CA LEU A 104 11.09 -0.55 3.30
C LEU A 104 10.31 0.31 2.30
N ILE A 105 9.37 1.10 2.82
CA ILE A 105 8.62 2.12 2.10
C ILE A 105 9.20 3.47 2.52
N LEU A 106 9.89 4.15 1.61
CA LEU A 106 10.76 5.29 1.89
C LEU A 106 10.36 6.52 1.08
N ASN A 107 10.02 7.61 1.77
CA ASN A 107 9.67 8.89 1.16
C ASN A 107 8.56 8.79 0.10
N CYS A 108 7.62 7.87 0.28
CA CYS A 108 6.48 7.71 -0.62
C CYS A 108 5.34 8.64 -0.22
N THR A 109 4.51 9.00 -1.18
CA THR A 109 3.28 9.78 -0.95
C THR A 109 2.07 8.97 -1.38
N ALA A 110 1.02 8.94 -0.56
CA ALA A 110 -0.27 8.38 -0.93
C ALA A 110 -1.37 9.41 -0.71
N LYS A 111 -2.18 9.68 -1.74
CA LYS A 111 -3.22 10.72 -1.66
C LYS A 111 -4.41 10.44 -2.56
N ASN A 112 -5.56 11.03 -2.24
CA ASN A 112 -6.77 10.97 -3.08
C ASN A 112 -7.24 9.56 -3.43
N ASN A 113 -6.75 8.52 -2.74
CA ASN A 113 -7.25 7.16 -2.95
C ASN A 113 -8.67 7.07 -2.38
N CYS A 114 -9.59 6.48 -3.15
CA CYS A 114 -11.02 6.59 -2.92
C CYS A 114 -11.76 5.37 -3.47
N ASP A 115 -12.27 4.53 -2.58
CA ASP A 115 -13.17 3.42 -2.89
C ASP A 115 -14.60 3.94 -3.05
N ASN A 116 -14.99 4.33 -4.26
CA ASN A 116 -16.29 4.98 -4.50
C ASN A 116 -17.52 4.17 -4.07
N GLU A 117 -17.39 2.85 -3.90
CA GLU A 117 -18.48 1.97 -3.47
C GLU A 117 -18.85 2.19 -2.00
N THR A 118 -17.86 2.33 -1.12
CA THR A 118 -18.06 2.35 0.34
C THR A 118 -17.50 3.59 1.03
N MET A 119 -16.47 4.21 0.47
CA MET A 119 -15.74 5.33 1.07
C MET A 119 -15.17 4.99 2.47
N GLU A 120 -14.88 3.71 2.74
CA GLU A 120 -14.50 3.17 4.06
C GLU A 120 -13.26 2.27 3.97
N ASN A 121 -12.69 2.06 2.78
CA ASN A 121 -11.61 1.09 2.59
C ASN A 121 -10.32 1.69 2.04
N ALA A 122 -10.39 2.80 1.30
CA ALA A 122 -9.20 3.34 0.62
C ALA A 122 -8.35 4.20 1.56
N ASP A 123 -7.33 3.57 2.11
CA ASP A 123 -6.29 4.23 2.88
C ASP A 123 -5.22 4.86 1.97
N GLY A 124 -4.36 5.70 2.51
CA GLY A 124 -3.12 6.02 1.80
C GLY A 124 -2.17 4.82 1.79
N PHE A 125 -1.85 4.32 2.98
CA PHE A 125 -1.01 3.15 3.18
C PHE A 125 -1.69 2.17 4.12
N ALA A 126 -1.67 0.90 3.79
CA ALA A 126 -2.17 -0.14 4.68
C ALA A 126 -1.10 -1.22 4.89
N ALA A 127 -0.84 -1.58 6.14
CA ALA A 127 -0.03 -2.74 6.49
C ALA A 127 -0.89 -3.63 7.39
N LYS A 128 -1.88 -4.26 6.77
CA LYS A 128 -3.06 -4.82 7.45
C LYS A 128 -3.31 -6.28 7.12
N LEU A 129 -4.16 -6.91 7.93
CA LEU A 129 -4.67 -8.29 7.84
C LEU A 129 -3.61 -9.38 7.96
N THR A 130 -2.70 -9.45 7.00
CA THR A 130 -1.70 -10.52 6.84
C THR A 130 -0.35 -9.92 6.45
N CYS A 131 0.10 -9.00 7.30
CA CYS A 131 1.37 -8.28 7.22
C CYS A 131 2.36 -8.94 8.18
N GLY A 132 3.54 -9.32 7.68
CA GLY A 132 4.61 -9.91 8.46
C GLY A 132 5.43 -8.90 9.27
N GLU A 133 6.55 -9.35 9.81
CA GLU A 133 7.41 -8.56 10.71
C GLU A 133 8.34 -7.61 9.94
N GLY A 134 8.87 -6.60 10.64
CA GLY A 134 10.04 -5.83 10.16
C GLY A 134 9.74 -4.81 9.06
N ASN A 135 8.49 -4.66 8.63
CA ASN A 135 8.10 -3.67 7.63
C ASN A 135 8.22 -2.24 8.18
N VAL A 136 8.78 -1.32 7.38
CA VAL A 136 9.05 0.06 7.78
C VAL A 136 8.47 1.05 6.77
N PHE A 137 7.75 2.03 7.27
CA PHE A 137 7.43 3.28 6.57
C PHE A 137 8.30 4.39 7.15
N ASP A 138 9.10 5.04 6.30
CA ASP A 138 10.02 6.12 6.70
C ASP A 138 9.85 7.34 5.80
N GLY A 139 9.60 8.51 6.38
CA GLY A 139 9.53 9.77 5.64
C GLY A 139 8.32 9.88 4.69
N CYS A 140 7.31 9.02 4.85
CA CYS A 140 6.17 8.95 3.96
C CYS A 140 5.09 9.99 4.32
N MET A 141 4.28 10.37 3.34
CA MET A 141 3.18 11.32 3.51
C MET A 141 1.87 10.70 3.03
N SER A 142 0.84 10.79 3.86
CA SER A 142 -0.51 10.32 3.51
C SER A 142 -1.55 11.39 3.75
N TYR A 143 -2.30 11.77 2.72
CA TYR A 143 -3.32 12.80 2.88
C TYR A 143 -4.47 12.69 1.90
N ASN A 144 -5.63 13.17 2.31
CA ASN A 144 -6.80 13.23 1.44
C ASN A 144 -7.21 11.86 0.86
N ASN A 145 -7.05 10.78 1.62
CA ASN A 145 -7.66 9.50 1.25
C ASN A 145 -9.09 9.41 1.82
N SER A 146 -9.97 8.60 1.21
CA SER A 146 -11.38 8.49 1.62
C SER A 146 -11.55 7.91 3.02
N ASP A 147 -10.70 6.97 3.44
CA ASP A 147 -10.71 6.41 4.81
C ASP A 147 -9.55 6.94 5.65
N ASP A 148 -8.46 6.19 5.83
CA ASP A 148 -7.37 6.59 6.72
C ASP A 148 -6.07 6.99 6.00
N GLY A 149 -5.19 7.65 6.76
CA GLY A 149 -3.81 7.87 6.32
C GLY A 149 -2.99 6.58 6.33
N TRP A 150 -3.06 5.87 7.46
CA TRP A 150 -2.47 4.55 7.67
C TRP A 150 -3.48 3.63 8.33
N ASP A 151 -3.56 2.40 7.84
CA ASP A 151 -4.35 1.32 8.46
C ASP A 151 -3.50 0.08 8.76
N LEU A 152 -3.43 -0.29 10.04
CA LEU A 152 -2.76 -1.48 10.58
C LEU A 152 -3.79 -2.51 11.12
N TYR A 153 -5.02 -2.48 10.61
CA TYR A 153 -6.11 -3.35 11.05
C TYR A 153 -5.73 -4.83 11.01
N ALA A 154 -6.04 -5.54 12.09
CA ALA A 154 -5.96 -6.99 12.20
C ALA A 154 -7.36 -7.55 12.47
N LYS A 155 -7.59 -8.83 12.14
CA LYS A 155 -8.87 -9.50 12.42
C LYS A 155 -8.68 -10.89 12.97
N SER A 156 -9.65 -11.33 13.79
CA SER A 156 -9.59 -12.58 14.55
C SER A 156 -9.32 -13.82 13.67
N GLU A 157 -9.77 -13.81 12.42
CA GLU A 157 -9.66 -14.91 11.47
C GLU A 157 -8.22 -15.14 11.01
N THR A 158 -7.39 -14.10 10.97
CA THR A 158 -5.97 -14.20 10.57
C THR A 158 -5.03 -14.04 11.76
N GLY A 159 -5.49 -13.43 12.86
CA GLY A 159 -4.67 -13.18 14.03
C GLY A 159 -3.88 -11.87 13.93
N PRO A 160 -2.97 -11.61 14.88
CA PRO A 160 -2.18 -10.38 14.92
C PRO A 160 -1.24 -10.30 13.71
N ILE A 161 -1.00 -9.07 13.25
CA ILE A 161 0.04 -8.76 12.26
C ILE A 161 1.41 -8.62 12.93
N GLY A 162 2.48 -8.63 12.13
CA GLY A 162 3.83 -8.33 12.60
C GLY A 162 4.00 -6.86 12.99
N VAL A 163 5.09 -6.57 13.70
CA VAL A 163 5.43 -5.22 14.12
C VAL A 163 5.79 -4.37 12.90
N VAL A 164 5.02 -3.31 12.70
CA VAL A 164 5.27 -2.28 11.67
C VAL A 164 5.87 -1.05 12.32
N THR A 165 6.96 -0.53 11.76
CA THR A 165 7.55 0.74 12.19
C THR A 165 7.12 1.86 11.26
N ILE A 166 6.44 2.87 11.81
CA ILE A 166 6.14 4.12 11.11
C ILE A 166 7.00 5.22 11.75
N ARG A 167 7.90 5.85 10.98
CA ARG A 167 8.78 6.89 11.49
C ARG A 167 8.92 8.04 10.50
N ASN A 168 9.03 9.26 11.02
CA ASN A 168 9.14 10.48 10.20
C ASN A 168 7.99 10.66 9.18
N CYS A 169 6.85 10.01 9.39
CA CYS A 169 5.71 10.08 8.50
C CYS A 169 4.71 11.16 8.93
N ILE A 170 3.94 11.67 7.97
CA ILE A 170 2.92 12.69 8.21
C ILE A 170 1.59 12.22 7.63
N ALA A 171 0.53 12.27 8.43
CA ALA A 171 -0.85 12.03 8.01
C ALA A 171 -1.70 13.28 8.23
N PHE A 172 -2.47 13.72 7.23
CA PHE A 172 -3.40 14.85 7.41
C PHE A 172 -4.56 14.81 6.43
N ARG A 173 -5.71 15.35 6.84
CA ARG A 173 -6.91 15.51 5.99
C ARG A 173 -7.40 14.22 5.32
N ASN A 174 -7.28 13.06 5.96
CA ASN A 174 -7.96 11.84 5.52
C ASN A 174 -9.45 11.86 5.96
N GLY A 175 -10.26 10.98 5.40
CA GLY A 175 -11.72 10.99 5.49
C GLY A 175 -12.41 11.69 4.32
N TYR A 176 -11.64 12.32 3.42
CA TYR A 176 -12.13 12.91 2.18
C TYR A 176 -10.97 13.30 1.23
N THR A 177 -11.18 13.10 -0.07
CA THR A 177 -10.29 13.52 -1.15
C THR A 177 -10.20 15.02 -1.28
N GLU A 178 -9.19 15.50 -1.99
CA GLU A 178 -9.03 16.92 -2.29
C GLU A 178 -10.25 17.51 -3.03
N PHE A 179 -10.97 16.67 -3.77
CA PHE A 179 -12.16 17.02 -4.54
C PHE A 179 -13.47 16.91 -3.75
N GLY A 180 -13.39 16.54 -2.46
CA GLY A 180 -14.52 16.40 -1.56
C GLY A 180 -15.32 15.11 -1.74
N GLU A 181 -14.74 14.11 -2.40
CA GLU A 181 -15.22 12.73 -2.35
C GLU A 181 -14.76 12.12 -1.03
N GLY A 182 -15.46 11.12 -0.50
CA GLY A 182 -15.32 10.74 0.90
C GLY A 182 -16.18 11.62 1.79
N PHE A 183 -17.15 10.97 2.43
CA PHE A 183 -18.04 11.45 3.48
C PHE A 183 -19.01 10.29 3.77
N GLY A 184 -19.35 10.04 5.03
CA GLY A 184 -20.25 8.94 5.40
C GLY A 184 -19.67 8.10 6.52
N ASP A 185 -19.45 6.81 6.23
CA ASP A 185 -18.99 5.80 7.17
C ASP A 185 -17.46 5.73 7.33
N CYS A 186 -16.69 6.61 6.64
CA CYS A 186 -15.24 6.69 6.80
C CYS A 186 -14.83 6.93 8.26
N ASP A 187 -13.71 6.34 8.68
CA ASP A 187 -13.14 6.59 9.99
C ASP A 187 -12.32 7.88 10.03
N GLY A 188 -11.58 8.19 8.94
CA GLY A 188 -10.88 9.48 8.78
C GLY A 188 -9.66 9.66 9.68
N ASN A 189 -9.00 8.58 10.09
CA ASN A 189 -7.84 8.63 10.98
C ASN A 189 -6.59 9.15 10.25
N GLY A 190 -5.71 9.79 11.02
CA GLY A 190 -4.33 9.97 10.57
C GLY A 190 -3.59 8.62 10.55
N PHE A 191 -3.64 7.91 11.67
CA PHE A 191 -3.00 6.61 11.87
C PHE A 191 -3.94 5.68 12.65
N LYS A 192 -4.57 4.71 11.99
CA LYS A 192 -5.29 3.58 12.59
C LYS A 192 -4.27 2.48 12.90
N LEU A 193 -3.81 2.44 14.15
CA LEU A 193 -2.65 1.64 14.59
C LEU A 193 -3.02 0.24 15.13
N GLY A 194 -4.06 -0.38 14.57
CA GLY A 194 -4.55 -1.70 14.97
C GLY A 194 -6.05 -1.86 14.73
N GLY A 195 -6.61 -3.03 15.07
CA GLY A 195 -8.03 -3.29 14.87
C GLY A 195 -8.45 -4.71 15.25
N GLY A 196 -9.76 -4.98 15.25
CA GLY A 196 -10.30 -6.33 15.49
C GLY A 196 -10.18 -6.85 16.93
N GLY A 197 -9.68 -6.03 17.87
CA GLY A 197 -9.54 -6.41 19.28
C GLY A 197 -8.39 -7.38 19.55
N ILE A 198 -7.43 -7.45 18.64
CA ILE A 198 -6.26 -8.35 18.70
C ILE A 198 -4.95 -7.60 18.46
#